data_AF-A0A875TY71-F1
#
_entry.id   AF-A0A875TY71-F1
#
_cell.length_a   1.000
_cell.length_b   1.000
_cell.length_c   1.000
_cell.angle_alpha   90.00
_cell.angle_beta   90.00
_cell.angle_gamma   90.00
#
_symmetry.space_group_name_H-M   'P 1'
#
loop_
_entity.id
_entity.type
_entity.pdbx_description
1 polymer ?
#
loop_
_entity_poly.entity_id
_entity_poly.type
_entity_poly.pdbx_seq_one_letter_code
_entity_poly.pdbx_strand_id
1 'polypeptide(L)' 'WQVSLQDQTGFHFCGGSLISELWVVSAAHCNVNTFHRVVLGEHDRSSNAEAIQVMRIAKVFKHGSYNP' A
#
# COMPACT_ATOMS: atom_id res chain seq x y z
N TRP A 1 11.81 1.54 1.63
CA TRP A 1 10.94 0.34 1.62
C TRP A 1 9.55 0.62 2.20
N GLN A 2 9.35 1.69 2.99
CA GLN A 2 8.03 2.09 3.49
C GLN A 2 7.01 2.27 2.35
N VAL A 3 5.81 1.74 2.54
CA VAL A 3 4.67 1.89 1.62
C VAL A 3 3.53 2.58 2.34
N SER A 4 2.87 3.51 1.63
CA SER A 4 1.56 4.04 1.99
C SER A 4 0.49 3.34 1.16
N LEU A 5 -0.42 2.61 1.81
CA LEU A 5 -1.60 2.04 1.16
C LEU A 5 -2.73 3.06 1.21
N GLN A 6 -3.25 3.41 0.04
CA GLN A 6 -4.30 4.41 -0.10
C GLN A 6 -5.54 3.85 -0.78
N ASP A 7 -6.71 4.38 -0.43
CA ASP A 7 -7.93 4.08 -1.16
C ASP A 7 -7.99 4.81 -2.52
N GLN A 8 -9.13 4.74 -3.21
CA GLN A 8 -9.30 5.38 -4.52
C GLN A 8 -9.29 6.92 -4.45
N THR A 9 -9.52 7.51 -3.27
CA THR A 9 -9.51 8.96 -3.04
C THR A 9 -8.12 9.49 -2.71
N GLY A 10 -7.16 8.61 -2.45
CA GLY A 10 -5.82 8.98 -1.97
C GLY A 10 -5.71 9.00 -0.44
N PHE A 11 -6.75 8.58 0.28
CA PHE A 11 -6.69 8.50 1.74
C PHE A 11 -5.82 7.32 2.17
N HIS A 12 -4.77 7.61 2.94
CA HIS A 12 -3.92 6.60 3.56
C HIS A 12 -4.66 5.91 4.70
N PHE A 13 -4.83 4.59 4.59
CA PHE A 13 -5.52 3.79 5.61
C PHE A 13 -4.61 2.77 6.29
N CYS A 14 -3.48 2.40 5.68
CA CYS A 14 -2.53 1.43 6.23
C CYS A 14 -1.12 1.62 5.69
N GLY A 15 -0.15 1.03 6.39
CA GLY A 15 1.23 0.89 5.93
C GLY A 15 1.53 -0.46 5.26
N GLY A 16 2.72 -0.56 4.67
CA GLY A 16 3.30 -1.81 4.20
C GLY A 16 4.80 -1.66 3.99
N SER A 17 5.44 -2.73 3.51
CA SER A 17 6.87 -2.74 3.15
C SER A 17 7.06 -3.35 1.78
N LEU A 18 7.83 -2.69 0.92
CA LEU A 18 8.31 -3.24 -0.34
C LEU A 18 9.38 -4.28 -0.05
N ILE A 19 9.09 -5.56 -0.32
CA ILE A 19 9.99 -6.69 -0.08
C ILE A 19 10.70 -7.18 -1.35
N SER A 20 10.16 -6.81 -2.52
CA SER A 20 10.84 -6.86 -3.82
C SER A 20 10.15 -5.90 -4.78
N GLU A 21 10.70 -5.69 -5.97
CA GLU A 21 10.24 -4.68 -6.95
C GLU A 21 8.72 -4.66 -7.18
N LEU A 22 8.07 -5.83 -7.15
CA LEU A 22 6.63 -5.98 -7.41
C LEU A 22 5.84 -6.58 -6.22
N TRP A 23 6.46 -6.70 -5.05
CA TRP A 23 5.82 -7.30 -3.88
C TRP A 23 5.86 -6.39 -2.67
N VAL A 24 4.68 -6.11 -2.14
CA VAL A 24 4.48 -5.42 -0.86
C VAL A 24 3.90 -6.40 0.15
N VAL A 25 4.48 -6.42 1.35
CA VAL A 25 3.89 -7.09 2.52
C VAL A 25 3.15 -6.05 3.37
N SER A 26 1.98 -6.43 3.89
CA SER A 26 1.19 -5.64 4.84
C SER A 26 0.37 -6.57 5.73
N ALA A 27 -0.26 -6.04 6.76
CA ALA A 27 -1.08 -6.81 7.69
C ALA A 27 -2.43 -7.20 7.06
N ALA A 28 -2.91 -8.41 7.34
CA ALA A 28 -4.17 -8.90 6.79
C ALA A 28 -5.40 -8.07 7.22
N HIS A 29 -5.36 -7.44 8.40
CA HIS A 29 -6.44 -6.60 8.91
C HIS A 29 -6.59 -5.29 8.13
N CYS A 30 -5.58 -4.85 7.38
CA CYS A 30 -5.67 -3.69 6.49
C CYS A 30 -6.70 -3.91 5.36
N ASN A 31 -7.14 -5.14 5.16
CA ASN A 31 -8.20 -5.52 4.21
C ASN A 31 -7.98 -4.93 2.80
N VAL A 32 -6.73 -5.01 2.34
CA VAL A 32 -6.32 -4.49 1.03
C VAL A 32 -7.05 -5.23 -0.08
N ASN A 33 -7.48 -4.51 -1.11
CA ASN A 33 -8.08 -5.07 -2.32
C ASN A 33 -7.46 -4.41 -3.56
N THR A 34 -7.84 -4.88 -4.76
CA THR A 34 -7.28 -4.43 -6.05
C THR A 34 -7.68 -3.00 -6.44
N PHE A 35 -8.62 -2.39 -5.74
CA PHE A 35 -9.00 -0.99 -5.94
C PHE A 35 -8.12 0.00 -5.17
N HIS A 36 -7.34 -0.48 -4.19
CA HIS A 36 -6.40 0.34 -3.45
C HIS A 36 -5.13 0.62 -4.28
N ARG A 37 -4.36 1.60 -3.80
CA ARG A 37 -3.12 2.09 -4.41
C ARG A 37 -1.95 1.86 -3.48
N VAL A 38 -0.80 1.56 -4.07
CA VAL A 38 0.51 1.48 -3.40
C VAL A 38 1.26 2.76 -3.72
N VAL A 39 1.64 3.52 -2.69
CA VAL A 39 2.46 4.72 -2.83
C VAL A 39 3.84 4.49 -2.21
N LEU A 40 4.87 4.75 -3.02
CA LEU A 40 6.28 4.57 -2.68
C LEU A 40 7.04 5.90 -2.82
N GLY A 41 8.09 6.07 -2.02
CA GLY A 41 8.94 7.28 -2.05
C GLY A 41 8.34 8.48 -1.32
N GLU A 42 7.17 8.31 -0.70
CA GLU A 42 6.45 9.32 0.07
C GLU A 42 7.01 9.45 1.50
N HIS A 43 7.27 10.67 1.94
CA HIS A 43 7.72 11.01 3.29
C HIS A 43 6.85 12.11 3.92
N ASP A 44 6.48 13.16 3.19
CA ASP A 44 5.59 14.23 3.66
C ASP A 44 4.25 14.27 2.91
N ARG A 45 3.26 13.59 3.48
CA ARG A 45 1.89 13.48 2.95
C ARG A 45 1.14 14.81 2.85
N SER A 46 1.67 15.90 3.43
CA SER A 46 1.08 17.24 3.32
C SER A 46 1.62 18.03 2.14
N SER A 47 2.58 17.46 1.40
CA SER A 47 3.27 18.05 0.26
C SER A 47 3.12 17.18 -0.99
N ASN A 48 3.26 17.80 -2.16
CA ASN A 48 3.32 17.11 -3.47
C ASN A 48 4.67 17.34 -4.16
N ALA A 49 5.70 17.76 -3.41
CA ALA A 49 7.01 18.09 -3.98
C ALA A 49 7.90 16.86 -4.25
N GLU A 50 7.54 15.71 -3.67
CA GLU A 50 8.36 14.50 -3.72
C GLU A 50 8.08 13.66 -4.97
N ALA A 51 9.13 13.02 -5.48
CA ALA A 51 9.00 12.10 -6.61
C ALA A 51 8.45 10.74 -6.13
N ILE A 52 7.12 10.67 -5.98
CA ILE A 52 6.43 9.45 -5.55
C ILE A 52 6.06 8.54 -6.73
N GLN A 53 5.92 7.25 -6.46
CA GLN A 53 5.37 6.29 -7.41
C GLN A 53 4.03 5.77 -6.89
N VAL A 54 3.01 5.83 -7.75
CA VAL A 54 1.66 5.31 -7.46
C VAL A 54 1.42 4.10 -8.35
N MET A 55 1.27 2.93 -7.73
CA MET A 55 1.03 1.67 -8.43
C MET A 55 -0.34 1.07 -8.09
N ARG A 56 -0.96 0.43 -9.09
CA ARG A 56 -2.19 -0.35 -8.90
C ARG A 56 -1.86 -1.76 -8.43
N ILE A 57 -2.72 -2.32 -7.59
CA ILE A 57 -2.54 -3.67 -7.07
C ILE A 57 -3.12 -4.68 -8.06
N ALA A 58 -2.27 -5.54 -8.60
CA ALA A 58 -2.71 -6.60 -9.53
C ALA A 58 -3.43 -7.75 -8.82
N LYS A 59 -2.96 -8.14 -7.62
CA LYS A 59 -3.51 -9.25 -6.84
C LYS A 59 -3.17 -9.08 -5.36
N VAL A 60 -4.05 -9.58 -4.49
CA VAL A 60 -3.85 -9.61 -3.03
C VAL A 60 -3.80 -11.06 -2.56
N PHE A 61 -2.84 -11.37 -1.70
CA PHE A 61 -2.68 -12.68 -1.06
C PHE A 61 -2.88 -12.52 0.44
N LYS A 62 -4.11 -12.79 0.92
CA LYS A 62 -4.42 -12.79 2.35
C LYS A 62 -4.06 -14.15 2.93
N HIS A 63 -3.43 -14.17 4.12
CA HIS A 63 -3.09 -15.43 4.77
C HIS A 63 -4.36 -16.23 5.11
N GLY A 64 -4.42 -17.50 4.70
CA GLY A 64 -5.65 -18.32 4.80
C GLY A 64 -6.12 -18.58 6.23
N SER A 65 -5.22 -18.55 7.21
CA SER A 65 -5.55 -18.72 8.64
C SER A 65 -5.78 -17.41 9.39
N TYR A 66 -5.84 -16.27 8.69
CA TYR A 66 -6.13 -15.00 9.35
C TYR A 66 -7.57 -14.98 9.89
N ASN A 67 -7.71 -14.74 11.19
CA ASN A 67 -8.97 -14.53 11.88
C ASN A 67 -9.05 -13.07 12.34
N PRO A 68 -10.05 -12.29 11.87
CA PRO A 68 -10.18 -10.86 12.18
C PRO A 68 -10.20 -10.49 13.65
#